data_AF-A0A6J5ECY8-F1
#
_entry.id   AF-A0A6J5ECY8-F1
#
_cell.length_a   1.000
_cell.length_b   1.000
_cell.length_c   1.000
_cell.angle_alpha   90.00
_cell.angle_beta   90.00
_cell.angle_gamma   90.00
#
_symmetry.space_group_name_H-M   'P 1'
#
loop_
_entity.id
_entity.type
_entity.pdbx_description
1 polymer ?
#
loop_
_entity_poly.entity_id
_entity_poly.type
_entity_poly.pdbx_seq_one_letter_code
_entity_poly.pdbx_strand_id
1 'polypeptide(L)' 'MQNHIPTIEELRGKSARELSAIFREASVIAADATRPAQERKAALKIVENIQRCLRMLPSP' A
#
# COMPACT_ATOMS: atom_id res chain seq x y z
N MET A 1 4.27 13.15 1.71
CA MET A 1 4.17 11.88 2.46
C MET A 1 5.51 11.67 3.14
N GLN A 2 5.55 11.40 4.44
CA GLN A 2 6.77 10.83 5.02
C GLN A 2 7.03 9.51 4.29
N ASN A 3 8.28 9.25 3.90
CA ASN A 3 8.72 8.09 3.10
C ASN A 3 8.57 6.73 3.81
N HIS A 4 7.58 6.60 4.70
CA HIS A 4 7.33 5.39 5.45
C HIS A 4 6.55 4.39 4.58
N ILE A 5 7.20 3.28 4.24
CA ILE A 5 6.56 2.13 3.60
C ILE A 5 6.03 1.25 4.74
N PRO A 6 4.71 1.20 5.01
CA PRO A 6 4.15 0.33 6.03
C PRO A 6 4.52 -1.14 5.79
N THR A 7 4.91 -1.80 6.87
CA THR A 7 5.18 -3.24 6.91
C THR A 7 3.88 -4.04 6.86
N ILE A 8 3.97 -5.32 6.50
CA ILE A 8 2.79 -6.20 6.42
C ILE A 8 2.12 -6.35 7.80
N GLU A 9 2.88 -6.35 8.89
CA GLU A 9 2.34 -6.45 10.25
C GLU A 9 1.52 -5.21 10.64
N GLU A 10 1.99 -4.02 10.29
CA GLU A 10 1.24 -2.77 10.48
C GLU A 10 -0.04 -2.75 9.63
N LEU A 11 0.00 -3.33 8.43
CA LEU A 11 -1.18 -3.47 7.57
C LEU A 11 -2.18 -4.50 8.13
N ARG A 12 -1.72 -5.60 8.75
CA ARG A 12 -2.61 -6.59 9.39
C ARG A 12 -3.41 -6.01 10.55
N GLY A 13 -2.87 -5.00 11.24
CA GLY A 13 -3.58 -4.31 12.32
C GLY A 13 -4.68 -3.34 11.83
N LYS A 14 -4.81 -3.13 10.52
CA LYS A 14 -5.74 -2.17 9.93
C LYS A 14 -7.04 -2.81 9.48
N SER A 15 -8.10 -2.02 9.51
CA SER A 15 -9.39 -2.41 8.93
C SER A 15 -9.32 -2.53 7.41
N ALA A 16 -10.19 -3.34 6.79
CA ALA A 16 -10.29 -3.47 5.34
C ALA A 16 -10.54 -2.11 4.64
N ARG A 17 -11.25 -1.19 5.31
CA ARG A 17 -11.50 0.17 4.82
C ARG A 17 -10.22 1.00 4.77
N GLU A 18 -9.41 0.95 5.82
CA GLU A 18 -8.11 1.62 5.85
C GLU A 18 -7.15 1.02 4.84
N LEU A 19 -7.08 -0.30 4.72
CA LEU A 19 -6.27 -0.98 3.71
C LEU A 19 -6.66 -0.55 2.30
N SER A 20 -7.96 -0.43 2.03
CA SER A 20 -8.47 0.06 0.74
C SER A 20 -8.11 1.52 0.48
N ALA A 21 -8.14 2.38 1.52
CA ALA A 21 -7.76 3.78 1.39
C ALA A 21 -6.27 3.92 1.06
N ILE A 22 -5.40 3.21 1.79
CA ILE A 22 -3.94 3.22 1.57
C ILE A 22 -3.62 2.63 0.19
N PHE A 23 -4.28 1.54 -0.20
CA PHE A 23 -4.10 0.93 -1.51
C PHE A 23 -4.43 1.92 -2.63
N ARG A 24 -5.55 2.63 -2.52
CA ARG A 24 -5.98 3.61 -3.53
C ARG A 24 -4.97 4.75 -3.64
N GLU A 25 -4.55 5.31 -2.52
CA GLU A 25 -3.60 6.42 -2.49
C GLU A 25 -2.24 6.02 -3.06
N ALA A 26 -1.70 4.87 -2.65
CA ALA A 26 -0.46 4.33 -3.18
C ALA A 26 -0.56 4.00 -4.69
N SER A 27 -1.69 3.49 -5.16
CA SER A 27 -1.91 3.21 -6.58
C SER A 27 -1.88 4.49 -7.42
N VAL A 28 -2.51 5.58 -6.92
CA VAL A 28 -2.48 6.89 -7.59
C VAL A 28 -1.04 7.40 -7.71
N ILE A 29 -0.26 7.33 -6.63
CA ILE A 29 1.12 7.83 -6.62
C ILE A 29 2.03 6.98 -7.50
N ALA A 30 1.87 5.66 -7.50
CA ALA A 30 2.64 4.77 -8.37
C ALA A 30 2.43 5.08 -9.86
N ALA A 31 1.19 5.42 -10.24
CA ALA A 31 0.80 5.76 -11.60
C ALA A 31 1.15 7.20 -12.00
N ASP A 32 1.33 8.11 -11.04
CA ASP A 32 1.66 9.51 -11.30
C ASP A 32 3.12 9.67 -11.79
N ALA A 33 3.29 9.90 -13.08
CA ALA A 33 4.60 10.09 -13.71
C ALA A 33 5.29 11.41 -13.32
N THR A 34 4.55 12.37 -12.74
CA THR A 34 5.12 13.65 -12.27
C THR A 34 5.83 13.49 -10.93
N ARG A 35 5.61 12.37 -10.23
CA ARG A 35 6.23 12.07 -8.94
C ARG A 35 7.66 11.54 -9.11
N PRO A 36 8.53 11.80 -8.12
CA PRO A 36 9.87 11.21 -8.09
C PRO A 36 9.82 9.69 -8.21
N ALA A 37 10.76 9.11 -8.95
CA ALA A 37 10.85 7.67 -9.14
C ALA A 37 10.93 6.89 -7.81
N GLN A 38 11.54 7.49 -6.79
CA GLN A 38 11.61 6.92 -5.44
C GLN A 38 10.23 6.84 -4.78
N GLU A 39 9.41 7.89 -4.86
CA GLU A 39 8.03 7.90 -4.32
C GLU A 39 7.17 6.87 -5.03
N ARG A 40 7.28 6.78 -6.37
CA ARG A 40 6.55 5.80 -7.17
C ARG A 40 6.92 4.36 -6.81
N LYS A 41 8.22 4.08 -6.63
CA LYS A 41 8.71 2.76 -6.20
C LYS A 41 8.24 2.41 -4.78
N ALA A 42 8.28 3.37 -3.86
CA ALA A 42 7.76 3.17 -2.51
C ALA A 42 6.26 2.85 -2.55
N ALA A 43 5.49 3.60 -3.32
CA ALA A 43 4.05 3.40 -3.48
C ALA A 43 3.72 2.03 -4.11
N LEU A 44 4.45 1.61 -5.14
CA LEU A 44 4.34 0.24 -5.68
C LEU A 44 4.58 -0.82 -4.60
N LYS A 45 5.58 -0.62 -3.74
CA LYS A 45 5.87 -1.56 -2.66
C LYS A 45 4.74 -1.66 -1.63
N ILE A 46 4.10 -0.53 -1.32
CA ILE A 46 2.94 -0.47 -0.44
C ILE A 46 1.77 -1.27 -1.05
N VAL A 47 1.50 -1.08 -2.34
CA VAL A 47 0.47 -1.83 -3.08
C VAL A 47 0.73 -3.35 -3.01
N GLU A 48 1.97 -3.78 -3.26
CA GLU A 48 2.36 -5.20 -3.13
C GLU A 48 2.13 -5.74 -1.72
N ASN A 49 2.54 -4.99 -0.69
CA ASN A 49 2.39 -5.40 0.71
C ASN A 49 0.92 -5.57 1.09
N ILE A 50 0.05 -4.65 0.66
CA ILE A 50 -1.39 -4.74 0.93
C ILE A 50 -2.01 -5.94 0.21
N GLN A 51 -1.65 -6.19 -1.05
CA GLN A 51 -2.14 -7.36 -1.79
C GLN A 51 -1.74 -8.67 -1.12
N ARG A 52 -0.50 -8.76 -0.62
CA ARG A 52 -0.04 -9.92 0.15
C ARG A 52 -0.81 -10.07 1.46
N CYS A 53 -1.03 -8.97 2.19
CA CYS A 53 -1.81 -8.97 3.42
C CYS A 53 -3.25 -9.47 3.18
N LEU A 54 -3.90 -9.01 2.11
CA LEU A 54 -5.26 -9.42 1.75
C LEU A 54 -5.35 -10.89 1.33
N ARG A 55 -4.35 -11.42 0.61
CA ARG A 55 -4.30 -12.85 0.23
C ARG A 55 -4.04 -13.78 1.42
N MET A 56 -3.41 -13.30 2.48
CA MET A 56 -3.15 -14.07 3.70
C MET A 56 -4.32 -14.06 4.68
N LEU A 57 -5.32 -13.19 4.48
CA LEU A 57 -6.56 -13.28 5.24
C LEU A 57 -7.36 -14.48 4.72
N PRO A 58 -7.72 -15.46 5.57
CA PRO A 58 -8.63 -16.50 5.15
C PRO A 58 -9.94 -15.84 4.71
N SER A 59 -10.37 -16.11 3.48
CA SER A 59 -11.72 -15.78 3.04
C SER A 59 -12.72 -16.39 4.03
N PRO A 60 -13.79 -15.68 4.41
CA PRO A 60 -14.84 -16.23 5.25
C PRO A 60 -15.54 -17.43 4.61
#